data_AF-A0A069CZA7-F1
#
_entry.id   AF-A0A069CZA7-F1
#
_cell.length_a   1.000
_cell.length_b   1.000
_cell.length_c   1.000
_cell.angle_alpha   90.00
_cell.angle_beta   90.00
_cell.angle_gamma   90.00
#
_symmetry.space_group_name_H-M   'P 1'
#
loop_
_entity.id
_entity.type
_entity.pdbx_description
1 polymer ?
#
loop_
_entity_poly.entity_id
_entity_poly.type
_entity_poly.pdbx_seq_one_letter_code
_entity_poly.pdbx_strand_id
1 'polypeptide(L)' 'MAKNFKISSKSDMRKFGKQLESDVKKLAKDSLSSQLFDVTCPHCEASVSVPEGRSNCPQCGEPIKLNLDFQF' A
#
# COMPACT_ATOMS: atom_id res chain seq x y z
N MET A 1 7.74 -6.55 -20.70
CA MET A 1 8.80 -5.99 -21.56
C MET A 1 9.83 -5.33 -20.66
N ALA A 2 11.09 -5.78 -20.69
CA ALA A 2 12.17 -5.12 -19.94
C ALA A 2 12.48 -3.76 -20.58
N LYS A 3 12.53 -2.70 -19.77
CA LYS A 3 12.82 -1.35 -20.23
C LYS A 3 14.32 -1.10 -20.14
N ASN A 4 14.96 -0.83 -21.27
CA ASN A 4 16.38 -0.56 -21.34
C ASN A 4 16.61 0.96 -21.30
N PHE A 5 17.39 1.44 -20.34
CA PHE A 5 17.73 2.86 -20.19
C PHE A 5 19.22 3.07 -20.48
N LYS A 6 19.54 4.11 -21.26
CA LYS A 6 20.93 4.52 -21.52
C LYS A 6 21.37 5.53 -20.47
N ILE A 7 22.16 5.09 -19.50
CA ILE A 7 22.64 5.93 -18.38
C ILE A 7 23.51 7.11 -18.87
N SER A 8 24.16 6.96 -20.02
CA SER A 8 24.97 8.02 -20.65
C SER A 8 24.14 9.18 -21.24
N SER A 9 22.82 9.02 -21.37
CA SER A 9 21.91 10.05 -21.88
C SER A 9 21.20 10.74 -20.70
N LYS A 10 21.45 12.06 -20.55
CA LYS A 10 20.85 12.89 -19.49
C LYS A 10 19.31 12.85 -19.49
N SER A 11 18.71 12.65 -20.67
CA SER A 11 17.26 12.54 -20.83
C SER A 11 16.73 11.18 -20.36
N ASP A 12 17.46 10.11 -20.63
CA ASP A 12 17.09 8.75 -20.20
C ASP A 12 17.28 8.55 -18.69
N MET A 13 18.32 9.17 -18.09
CA MET A 13 18.47 9.20 -16.64
C MET A 13 17.28 9.87 -15.93
N ARG A 14 16.74 10.95 -16.48
CA ARG A 14 15.54 11.61 -15.93
C ARG A 14 14.31 10.71 -16.00
N LYS A 15 14.13 9.99 -17.11
CA LYS A 15 13.04 9.02 -17.28
C LYS A 15 13.18 7.84 -16.32
N PHE A 16 14.41 7.35 -16.15
CA PHE A 16 14.72 6.29 -15.20
C PHE A 16 14.39 6.70 -13.76
N GLY A 17 14.79 7.90 -13.33
CA GLY A 17 14.49 8.41 -11.98
C GLY A 17 12.98 8.51 -11.71
N LYS A 18 12.21 9.12 -12.63
CA LYS A 18 10.74 9.17 -12.51
C LYS A 18 10.09 7.80 -12.42
N GLN A 19 10.67 6.83 -13.12
CA GLN A 19 10.10 5.49 -13.13
C GLN A 19 10.46 4.71 -11.88
N LEU A 20 11.67 4.87 -11.35
CA LEU A 20 12.02 4.38 -10.01
C LEU A 20 11.10 4.95 -8.94
N GLU A 21 10.83 6.26 -8.93
CA GLU A 21 9.88 6.85 -8.00
C GLU A 21 8.48 6.23 -8.12
N SER A 22 8.02 6.00 -9.35
CA SER A 22 6.72 5.38 -9.61
C SER A 22 6.67 3.93 -9.14
N ASP A 23 7.75 3.16 -9.37
CA ASP A 23 7.83 1.76 -8.99
C ASP A 23 7.99 1.59 -7.47
N VAL A 24 8.75 2.46 -6.80
CA VAL A 24 8.83 2.51 -5.33
C VAL A 24 7.48 2.86 -4.72
N LYS A 25 6.76 3.85 -5.26
CA LYS A 25 5.40 4.18 -4.79
C LYS A 25 4.43 3.01 -4.95
N LYS A 26 4.54 2.23 -6.02
CA LYS A 26 3.72 1.01 -6.21
C LYS A 26 4.09 -0.08 -5.21
N LEU A 27 5.38 -0.37 -5.04
CA LEU A 27 5.86 -1.35 -4.06
C LEU A 27 5.44 -1.01 -2.64
N ALA A 28 5.52 0.28 -2.27
CA ALA A 28 5.03 0.77 -0.99
C ALA A 28 3.53 0.49 -0.85
N LYS A 29 2.71 0.87 -1.85
CA LYS A 29 1.27 0.58 -1.85
C LYS A 29 0.97 -0.92 -1.75
N ASP A 30 1.59 -1.77 -2.57
CA ASP A 30 1.39 -3.22 -2.53
C ASP A 30 1.78 -3.83 -1.17
N SER A 31 2.87 -3.35 -0.57
CA SER A 31 3.33 -3.82 0.74
C SER A 31 2.37 -3.40 1.85
N LEU A 32 1.85 -2.18 1.78
CA LEU A 32 0.84 -1.68 2.71
C LEU A 32 -0.49 -2.44 2.53
N SER A 33 -0.87 -2.76 1.30
CA SER A 33 -2.10 -3.50 1.00
C SER A 33 -2.04 -4.95 1.44
N SER A 34 -0.84 -5.51 1.50
CA SER A 34 -0.60 -6.87 1.98
C SER A 34 -0.34 -6.92 3.49
N GLN A 35 -0.10 -5.78 4.14
CA GLN A 35 0.09 -5.74 5.59
C GLN A 35 -1.26 -5.81 6.30
N LEU A 36 -1.36 -6.76 7.23
CA LEU A 36 -2.46 -6.84 8.17
C LEU A 36 -2.21 -5.78 9.24
N PHE A 37 -3.13 -4.84 9.39
CA PHE A 37 -3.05 -3.82 10.43
C PHE A 37 -3.81 -4.33 11.65
N ASP A 38 -3.10 -4.39 12.79
CA ASP A 38 -3.75 -4.63 14.07
C ASP A 38 -4.55 -3.41 14.47
N VAL A 39 -5.87 -3.54 14.36
CA VAL A 39 -6.79 -2.51 14.80
C VAL A 39 -7.71 -3.03 15.87
N THR A 40 -7.99 -2.15 16.82
CA THR A 40 -9.01 -2.40 17.82
C THR A 40 -10.37 -2.11 17.20
N CYS A 41 -11.23 -3.12 17.12
CA CYS A 41 -12.59 -2.94 16.65
C CYS A 41 -13.36 -2.04 17.64
N PRO A 42 -13.99 -0.93 17.20
CA PRO A 42 -14.70 -0.03 18.11
C PRO A 42 -15.99 -0.62 18.68
N HIS A 43 -16.45 -1.78 18.17
CA HIS A 43 -17.69 -2.43 18.59
C HIS A 43 -17.47 -3.54 19.64
N CYS A 44 -16.36 -4.28 19.55
CA CYS A 44 -16.09 -5.41 20.45
C CYS A 44 -14.77 -5.27 21.21
N GLU A 45 -14.03 -4.17 21.01
CA GLU A 45 -12.69 -3.91 21.57
C GLU A 45 -11.66 -5.02 21.28
N ALA A 46 -12.00 -5.96 20.40
CA ALA A 46 -11.10 -7.03 20.00
C ALA A 46 -10.02 -6.49 19.08
N SER A 47 -8.78 -6.88 19.36
CA SER A 47 -7.66 -6.69 18.44
C SER A 47 -7.83 -7.61 17.25
N VAL A 48 -8.03 -7.03 16.06
CA VAL A 48 -8.22 -7.78 14.83
C VAL A 48 -7.21 -7.31 13.79
N SER A 49 -6.49 -8.26 13.22
CA SER A 49 -5.54 -8.01 12.15
C SER A 49 -6.30 -8.09 10.84
N VAL A 50 -6.59 -6.94 10.22
CA VAL A 50 -7.34 -6.87 8.96
C VAL A 50 -6.55 -6.09 7.90
N PRO A 51 -6.69 -6.46 6.61
CA PRO A 51 -6.06 -5.70 5.54
C PRO A 51 -6.71 -4.32 5.39
N GLU A 52 -6.01 -3.40 4.72
CA GLU A 52 -6.57 -2.08 4.39
C GLU A 52 -7.83 -2.22 3.51
N GLY A 53 -8.83 -1.37 3.75
CA GLY A 53 -10.10 -1.40 3.03
C GLY A 53 -11.30 -1.83 3.87
N ARG A 54 -12.22 -2.58 3.26
CA ARG A 54 -13.45 -3.07 3.89
C ARG A 54 -13.24 -4.49 4.37
N SER A 55 -13.15 -4.65 5.68
CA SER A 55 -12.88 -5.93 6.33
C SER A 55 -13.97 -6.19 7.35
N ASN A 56 -14.59 -7.36 7.34
CA ASN A 56 -15.53 -7.73 8.40
C ASN A 56 -14.74 -8.18 9.63
N CYS A 57 -15.13 -7.67 10.80
CA CYS A 57 -14.56 -8.12 12.06
C CYS A 57 -14.89 -9.61 12.28
N PRO A 58 -13.90 -10.49 12.50
CA PRO A 58 -14.17 -11.91 12.76
C PRO A 58 -14.85 -12.19 14.11
N GLN A 59 -14.88 -11.20 15.02
CA GLN A 59 -15.48 -11.33 16.35
C GLN A 59 -16.94 -10.85 16.41
N CYS A 60 -17.24 -9.66 15.87
CA CYS A 60 -18.61 -9.12 15.90
C CYS A 60 -19.34 -9.18 14.54
N GLY A 61 -18.65 -9.49 13.45
CA GLY A 61 -19.21 -9.49 12.10
C GLY A 61 -19.40 -8.10 11.48
N GLU A 62 -19.15 -7.02 12.22
CA GLU A 62 -19.35 -5.66 11.73
C GLU A 62 -18.27 -5.23 10.73
N PRO A 63 -18.64 -4.42 9.73
CA PRO A 63 -17.72 -3.93 8.72
C PRO A 63 -16.79 -2.86 9.31
N ILE A 64 -15.52 -3.21 9.43
CA ILE A 64 -14.44 -2.28 9.75
C ILE A 64 -13.96 -1.66 8.44
N LYS A 65 -14.08 -0.33 8.34
CA LYS A 65 -13.57 0.42 7.19
C LYS A 65 -12.29 1.14 7.60
N LEU A 66 -11.16 0.49 7.34
CA LEU A 66 -9.83 1.10 7.50
C LEU A 66 -9.48 1.84 6.23
N ASN A 67 -9.73 3.16 6.24
CA ASN A 67 -9.11 4.07 5.27
C ASN A 67 -7.75 4.46 5.84
N LEU A 68 -6.70 3.77 5.43
CA LEU A 68 -5.35 4.30 5.55
C LEU A 68 -5.18 5.34 4.45
N ASP A 69 -5.41 6.61 4.81
CA ASP A 69 -5.03 7.75 3.97
C ASP A 69 -3.50 7.83 3.91
N PHE A 70 -2.90 7.03 3.02
CA PHE A 70 -1.51 7.21 2.65
C PHE A 70 -1.39 8.51 1.85
N GLN A 71 -1.20 9.63 2.55
CA GLN A 71 -0.79 10.90 1.94
C GLN A 71 0.60 10.71 1.31
N PHE A 72 0.64 10.50 -0.01
CA PHE A 72 1.83 10.27 -0.84
C PHE A 72 2.14 11.44 -1.78
#